data_AF-A0A9W6YBF4-F1
#
_entry.id   AF-A0A9W6YBF4-F1
#
_cell.length_a   1.000
_cell.length_b   1.000
_cell.length_c   1.000
_cell.angle_alpha   90.00
_cell.angle_beta   90.00
_cell.angle_gamma   90.00
#
_symmetry.space_group_name_H-M   'P 1'
#
loop_
_entity.id
_entity.type
_entity.pdbx_description
1 polymer ?
#
loop_
_entity_poly.entity_id
_entity_poly.type
_entity_poly.pdbx_seq_one_letter_code
_entity_poly.pdbx_strand_id
1 'polypeptide(L)'
;MSSIVSISSKDLVANGFNNQYKYSFPATATFKDVEVAVQSISMYNSQFNIDSVAYGNNTFKVEVPTAATVIVISITLKDGIYSYTDTNRMIQTALINAGAYLIDSAGNNVFFIQLVENATYYAAQVDVNPTPTVIGSYTAPPTGVYSSGGSGLPTTARVPRLIIDNSKFGEVIGYSSGQYPSSPSTVAASFLSDLSPQVNPVSAYVVRCSLINNSFTAPPDILTVFNSHGTEAGQLIAYQSNEFSWMHVNDGSYATITITIVDQLERFVRFRDPNLLISLTFRQKK
;
A
#
# COMPACT_ATOMS: atom_id res chain seq x y z
N MET A 1 -12.87 -28.72 29.48
CA MET A 1 -14.04 -27.98 28.95
C MET A 1 -13.51 -26.96 27.95
N SER A 2 -14.16 -26.79 26.79
CA SER A 2 -13.75 -25.82 25.76
C SER A 2 -14.84 -24.76 25.58
N SER A 3 -14.45 -23.50 25.56
CA SER A 3 -15.38 -22.36 25.45
C SER A 3 -14.97 -21.47 24.28
N ILE A 4 -15.95 -20.92 23.57
CA ILE A 4 -15.71 -20.01 22.45
C ILE A 4 -16.10 -18.59 22.86
N VAL A 5 -15.25 -17.63 22.52
CA VAL A 5 -15.54 -16.20 22.60
C VAL A 5 -15.50 -15.64 21.19
N SER A 6 -16.60 -15.02 20.77
CA SER A 6 -16.71 -14.35 19.47
C SER A 6 -16.62 -12.84 19.66
N ILE A 7 -15.64 -12.25 18.99
CA ILE A 7 -15.38 -10.81 18.97
C ILE A 7 -15.73 -10.30 17.58
N SER A 8 -16.49 -9.22 17.49
CA SER A 8 -16.98 -8.70 16.22
C SER A 8 -16.86 -7.17 16.15
N SER A 9 -17.33 -6.59 15.04
CA SER A 9 -17.42 -5.14 14.86
C SER A 9 -18.14 -4.38 15.99
N LYS A 10 -19.01 -5.05 16.77
CA LYS A 10 -19.65 -4.45 17.96
C LYS A 10 -18.67 -4.14 19.09
N ASP A 11 -17.54 -4.84 19.13
CA ASP A 11 -16.51 -4.75 20.16
C ASP A 11 -15.39 -3.78 19.73
N LEU A 12 -15.54 -3.11 18.59
CA LEU A 12 -14.53 -2.23 18.01
C LEU A 12 -14.25 -1.01 18.91
N VAL A 13 -12.97 -0.74 19.16
CA VAL A 13 -12.51 0.46 19.86
C VAL A 13 -12.29 1.58 18.85
N ALA A 14 -12.95 2.71 19.05
CA ALA A 14 -12.81 3.88 18.20
C ALA A 14 -11.42 4.52 18.37
N ASN A 15 -10.48 4.14 17.49
CA ASN A 15 -9.10 4.65 17.47
C ASN A 15 -8.67 5.23 16.11
N GLY A 16 -9.57 5.24 15.11
CA GLY A 16 -9.29 5.70 13.74
C GLY A 16 -8.63 4.68 12.81
N PHE A 17 -8.22 3.52 13.35
CA PHE A 17 -7.53 2.44 12.62
C PHE A 17 -8.39 1.19 12.44
N ASN A 18 -9.47 1.02 13.21
CA ASN A 18 -10.35 -0.16 13.18
C ASN A 18 -9.62 -1.50 13.43
N ASN A 19 -8.52 -1.47 14.18
CA ASN A 19 -7.64 -2.61 14.42
C ASN A 19 -7.63 -3.09 15.87
N GLN A 20 -8.41 -2.46 16.76
CA GLN A 20 -8.48 -2.82 18.17
C GLN A 20 -9.91 -3.15 18.57
N TYR A 21 -10.08 -4.25 19.29
CA TYR A 21 -11.36 -4.78 19.72
C TYR A 21 -11.32 -5.10 21.20
N LYS A 22 -12.31 -4.66 21.97
CA LYS A 22 -12.41 -4.87 23.42
C LYS A 22 -13.71 -5.59 23.75
N TYR A 23 -13.60 -6.88 24.05
CA TYR A 23 -14.72 -7.69 24.50
C TYR A 23 -14.85 -7.61 26.03
N SER A 24 -16.05 -7.33 26.52
CA SER A 24 -16.37 -7.37 27.95
C SER A 24 -17.07 -8.67 28.30
N PHE A 25 -16.56 -9.39 29.29
CA PHE A 25 -17.22 -10.61 29.74
C PHE A 25 -18.54 -10.27 30.46
N PRO A 26 -19.56 -11.14 30.39
CA PRO A 26 -20.82 -10.93 31.12
C PRO A 26 -20.64 -10.84 32.65
N ALA A 27 -19.64 -11.54 33.17
CA ALA A 27 -19.14 -11.45 34.53
C ALA A 27 -17.62 -11.60 34.49
N THR A 28 -16.91 -11.12 35.52
CA THR A 28 -15.45 -11.29 35.62
C THR A 28 -15.08 -12.76 35.44
N ALA A 29 -14.26 -13.04 34.43
CA ALA A 29 -13.79 -14.38 34.13
C ALA A 29 -12.49 -14.65 34.89
N THR A 30 -12.45 -15.74 35.65
CA THR A 30 -11.22 -16.21 36.31
C THR A 30 -10.55 -17.26 35.43
N PHE A 31 -9.34 -16.97 34.99
CA PHE A 31 -8.49 -17.91 34.26
C PHE A 31 -7.46 -18.50 35.23
N LYS A 32 -7.42 -19.84 35.29
CA LYS A 32 -6.40 -20.59 36.03
C LYS A 32 -5.99 -21.79 35.20
N ASP A 33 -4.72 -21.85 34.83
CA ASP A 33 -4.18 -22.89 33.94
C ASP A 33 -5.01 -23.02 32.65
N VAL A 34 -5.29 -21.89 32.00
CA VAL A 34 -6.07 -21.82 30.75
C VAL A 34 -5.15 -21.50 29.58
N GLU A 35 -5.50 -22.05 28.42
CA GLU A 35 -4.89 -21.73 27.13
C GLU A 35 -5.93 -21.17 26.17
N VAL A 36 -5.52 -20.25 25.31
CA VAL A 36 -6.33 -19.62 24.27
C VAL A 36 -5.68 -19.83 22.91
N ALA A 37 -6.51 -20.03 21.88
CA ALA A 37 -6.07 -20.06 20.49
C ALA A 37 -7.09 -19.32 19.61
N VAL A 38 -6.64 -18.83 18.45
CA VAL A 38 -7.55 -18.33 17.42
C VAL A 38 -8.16 -19.51 16.67
N GLN A 39 -9.48 -19.58 16.67
CA GLN A 39 -10.21 -20.56 15.89
C GLN A 39 -10.33 -20.10 14.43
N SER A 40 -10.74 -18.85 14.22
CA SER A 40 -10.88 -18.25 12.90
C SER A 40 -10.86 -16.72 12.97
N ILE A 41 -10.46 -16.09 11.87
CA ILE A 41 -10.59 -14.66 11.62
C ILE A 41 -11.24 -14.49 10.25
N SER A 42 -12.27 -13.66 10.18
CA SER A 42 -12.94 -13.29 8.93
C SER A 42 -13.03 -11.78 8.86
N MET A 43 -12.40 -11.18 7.86
CA MET A 43 -12.40 -9.74 7.67
C MET A 43 -12.17 -9.38 6.21
N TYR A 44 -12.64 -8.22 5.75
CA TYR A 44 -12.39 -7.77 4.39
C TYR A 44 -10.99 -7.17 4.24
N ASN A 45 -10.31 -7.51 3.14
CA ASN A 45 -9.07 -6.86 2.75
C ASN A 45 -9.35 -5.41 2.32
N SER A 46 -9.25 -4.52 3.29
CA SER A 46 -9.59 -3.10 3.14
C SER A 46 -8.41 -2.20 3.44
N GLN A 47 -7.20 -2.76 3.46
CA GLN A 47 -5.98 -1.99 3.72
C GLN A 47 -5.49 -1.35 2.42
N PHE A 48 -5.25 -0.05 2.47
CA PHE A 48 -4.66 0.69 1.37
C PHE A 48 -3.15 0.50 1.34
N ASN A 49 -2.57 0.45 0.14
CA ASN A 49 -1.12 0.47 0.00
C ASN A 49 -0.57 1.88 -0.14
N ILE A 50 -1.37 2.83 -0.63
CA ILE A 50 -1.10 4.26 -0.61
C ILE A 50 -1.99 4.92 0.43
N ASP A 51 -1.37 5.52 1.45
CA ASP A 51 -2.08 6.22 2.51
C ASP A 51 -1.24 7.38 3.03
N SER A 52 -1.74 8.60 2.82
CA SER A 52 -1.06 9.84 3.18
C SER A 52 -0.81 10.00 4.69
N VAL A 53 -1.61 9.35 5.53
CA VAL A 53 -1.50 9.45 7.00
C VAL A 53 -0.73 8.27 7.58
N ALA A 54 -1.05 7.05 7.16
CA ALA A 54 -0.43 5.85 7.71
C ALA A 54 1.00 5.64 7.20
N TYR A 55 1.28 5.99 5.94
CA TYR A 55 2.56 5.73 5.29
C TYR A 55 3.22 6.98 4.72
N GLY A 56 2.46 8.04 4.43
CA GLY A 56 2.99 9.27 3.82
C GLY A 56 3.57 9.04 2.43
N ASN A 57 3.13 8.02 1.72
CA ASN A 57 3.72 7.51 0.47
C ASN A 57 2.93 7.92 -0.79
N ASN A 58 2.33 9.11 -0.81
CA ASN A 58 1.34 9.46 -1.82
C ASN A 58 1.78 10.56 -2.80
N THR A 59 3.05 10.99 -2.78
CA THR A 59 3.53 12.08 -3.64
C THR A 59 4.78 11.70 -4.41
N PHE A 60 4.88 12.19 -5.63
CA PHE A 60 6.08 12.14 -6.47
C PHE A 60 5.93 13.14 -7.62
N LYS A 61 6.94 13.23 -8.49
CA LYS A 61 6.97 14.24 -9.56
C LYS A 61 7.41 13.63 -10.89
N VAL A 62 7.00 14.27 -11.96
CA VAL A 62 7.52 14.02 -13.31
C VAL A 62 8.00 15.33 -13.90
N GLU A 63 9.23 15.35 -14.38
CA GLU A 63 9.75 16.47 -15.16
C GLU A 63 9.56 16.19 -16.65
N VAL A 64 8.98 17.14 -17.36
CA VAL A 64 8.77 17.06 -18.81
C VAL A 64 9.50 18.19 -19.55
N PRO A 65 10.17 17.89 -20.68
CA PRO A 65 10.80 18.91 -21.51
C PRO A 65 9.78 19.80 -22.22
N THR A 66 10.08 21.10 -22.35
CA THR A 66 9.26 22.11 -23.03
C THR A 66 10.19 23.13 -23.69
N ALA A 67 9.83 23.84 -24.76
CA ALA A 67 10.68 24.87 -25.40
C ALA A 67 12.19 24.82 -25.05
N ALA A 68 12.74 25.84 -24.38
CA ALA A 68 14.14 25.86 -23.95
C ALA A 68 14.35 25.42 -22.48
N THR A 69 13.34 24.84 -21.82
CA THR A 69 13.34 24.56 -20.38
C THR A 69 12.66 23.21 -20.05
N VAL A 70 12.37 22.98 -18.78
CA VAL A 70 11.58 21.86 -18.28
C VAL A 70 10.48 22.38 -17.37
N ILE A 71 9.39 21.63 -17.24
CA ILE A 71 8.37 21.87 -16.22
C ILE A 71 8.26 20.63 -15.35
N VAL A 72 8.11 20.84 -14.04
CA VAL A 72 7.92 19.78 -13.06
C VAL A 72 6.45 19.68 -12.71
N ILE A 73 5.87 18.51 -12.93
CA ILE A 73 4.48 18.18 -12.64
C ILE A 73 4.46 17.36 -11.36
N SER A 74 3.89 17.93 -10.30
CA SER A 74 3.68 17.23 -9.03
C SER A 74 2.45 16.34 -9.10
N ILE A 75 2.59 15.11 -8.64
CA ILE A 75 1.54 14.10 -8.63
C ILE A 75 1.27 13.72 -7.17
N THR A 76 0.01 13.87 -6.77
CA THR A 76 -0.47 13.43 -5.47
C THR A 76 -1.54 12.37 -5.67
N LEU A 77 -1.21 11.14 -5.30
CA LEU A 77 -2.15 10.02 -5.25
C LEU A 77 -3.15 10.25 -4.10
N LYS A 78 -4.40 9.86 -4.33
CA LYS A 78 -5.38 9.77 -3.25
C LYS A 78 -5.08 8.51 -2.44
N ASP A 79 -5.54 8.47 -1.19
CA ASP A 79 -5.51 7.25 -0.39
C ASP A 79 -6.27 6.13 -1.13
N GLY A 80 -5.64 4.96 -1.30
CA GLY A 80 -6.25 3.86 -2.04
C GLY A 80 -5.34 2.67 -2.30
N ILE A 81 -5.83 1.74 -3.12
CA ILE A 81 -5.09 0.57 -3.56
C ILE A 81 -4.66 0.79 -5.01
N TYR A 82 -3.34 0.77 -5.25
CA TYR A 82 -2.74 1.07 -6.54
C TYR A 82 -1.82 -0.07 -6.99
N SER A 83 -2.09 -0.62 -8.16
CA SER A 83 -1.12 -1.41 -8.91
C SER A 83 -0.11 -0.51 -9.66
N TYR A 84 0.91 -1.10 -10.29
CA TYR A 84 1.77 -0.37 -11.23
C TYR A 84 0.98 0.24 -12.39
N THR A 85 0.00 -0.51 -12.91
CA THR A 85 -0.89 -0.03 -13.97
C THR A 85 -1.71 1.17 -13.53
N ASP A 86 -2.25 1.15 -12.31
CA ASP A 86 -2.98 2.29 -11.75
C ASP A 86 -2.08 3.50 -11.54
N THR A 87 -0.87 3.28 -11.02
CA THR A 87 0.13 4.33 -10.81
C THR A 87 0.53 4.97 -12.14
N ASN A 88 0.77 4.18 -13.18
CA ASN A 88 1.05 4.68 -14.52
C ASN A 88 -0.13 5.46 -15.11
N ARG A 89 -1.36 4.99 -14.92
CA ARG A 89 -2.58 5.73 -15.32
C ARG A 89 -2.69 7.08 -14.60
N MET A 90 -2.28 7.16 -13.34
CA MET A 90 -2.24 8.42 -12.61
C MET A 90 -1.17 9.39 -13.14
N ILE A 91 -0.01 8.87 -13.56
CA ILE A 91 1.00 9.67 -14.29
C ILE A 91 0.39 10.23 -15.57
N GLN A 92 -0.21 9.37 -16.39
CA GLN A 92 -0.85 9.78 -17.65
C GLN A 92 -1.95 10.82 -17.43
N THR A 93 -2.78 10.65 -16.40
CA THR A 93 -3.82 11.61 -16.03
C THR A 93 -3.23 12.97 -15.65
N ALA A 94 -2.15 13.00 -14.87
CA ALA A 94 -1.45 14.24 -14.53
C ALA A 94 -0.84 14.92 -15.76
N LEU A 95 -0.26 14.14 -16.68
CA LEU A 95 0.26 14.65 -17.95
C LEU A 95 -0.84 15.20 -18.87
N ILE A 96 -2.01 14.55 -18.92
CA ILE A 96 -3.18 15.05 -19.65
C ILE A 96 -3.62 16.41 -19.07
N ASN A 97 -3.77 16.49 -17.76
CA ASN A 97 -4.20 17.72 -17.08
C ASN A 97 -3.20 18.88 -17.28
N ALA A 98 -1.91 18.56 -17.35
CA ALA A 98 -0.88 19.54 -17.67
C ALA A 98 -0.79 19.88 -19.18
N GLY A 99 -1.39 19.07 -20.06
CA GLY A 99 -1.22 19.19 -21.52
C GLY A 99 0.17 18.78 -22.00
N ALA A 100 0.83 17.87 -21.29
CA ALA A 100 2.16 17.33 -21.60
C ALA A 100 2.08 15.95 -22.28
N TYR A 101 1.26 15.86 -23.33
CA TYR A 101 1.06 14.67 -24.16
C TYR A 101 0.83 15.09 -25.62
N LEU A 102 0.91 14.14 -26.54
CA LEU A 102 0.55 14.33 -27.96
C LEU A 102 -0.57 13.37 -28.35
N ILE A 103 -1.18 13.58 -29.51
CA ILE A 103 -2.28 12.75 -30.01
C ILE A 103 -1.86 12.11 -31.33
N ASP A 104 -1.95 10.78 -31.45
CA ASP A 104 -1.64 10.06 -32.68
C ASP A 104 -2.75 10.20 -33.74
N SER A 105 -2.52 9.66 -34.94
CA SER A 105 -3.49 9.70 -36.04
C SER A 105 -4.77 8.88 -35.80
N ALA A 106 -4.75 7.99 -34.81
CA ALA A 106 -5.91 7.22 -34.37
C ALA A 106 -6.67 7.91 -33.22
N GLY A 107 -6.19 9.06 -32.74
CA GLY A 107 -6.79 9.81 -31.64
C GLY A 107 -6.35 9.35 -30.25
N ASN A 108 -5.33 8.49 -30.13
CA ASN A 108 -4.82 8.05 -28.84
C ASN A 108 -3.81 9.04 -28.27
N ASN A 109 -3.82 9.19 -26.95
CA ASN A 109 -2.83 10.00 -26.24
C ASN A 109 -1.50 9.25 -26.17
N VAL A 110 -0.43 9.93 -26.58
CA VAL A 110 0.95 9.45 -26.60
C VAL A 110 1.71 10.14 -25.47
N PHE A 111 2.34 9.31 -24.64
CA PHE A 111 3.16 9.71 -23.50
C PHE A 111 4.61 9.28 -23.73
N PHE A 112 5.54 10.09 -23.23
CA PHE A 112 6.99 9.88 -23.40
C PHE A 112 7.66 9.30 -22.16
N ILE A 113 6.85 8.88 -21.18
CA ILE A 113 7.27 8.20 -19.97
C ILE A 113 6.21 7.18 -19.58
N GLN A 114 6.65 6.01 -19.15
CA GLN A 114 5.79 4.95 -18.66
C GLN A 114 6.43 4.24 -17.48
N LEU A 115 5.63 3.91 -16.48
CA LEU A 115 6.01 3.00 -15.39
C LEU A 115 5.37 1.64 -15.65
N VAL A 116 6.18 0.59 -15.66
CA VAL A 116 5.73 -0.80 -15.85
C VAL A 116 6.34 -1.72 -14.82
N GLU A 117 5.67 -2.84 -14.57
CA GLU A 117 6.25 -3.94 -13.80
C GLU A 117 7.20 -4.76 -14.68
N ASN A 118 8.31 -5.19 -14.10
CA ASN A 118 9.24 -6.14 -14.72
C ASN A 118 9.38 -7.37 -13.82
N ALA A 119 8.53 -8.36 -14.07
CA ALA A 119 8.48 -9.60 -13.30
C ALA A 119 9.78 -10.43 -13.40
N THR A 120 10.51 -10.35 -14.52
CA THR A 120 11.77 -11.09 -14.71
C THR A 120 12.84 -10.66 -13.71
N TYR A 121 12.89 -9.38 -13.38
CA TYR A 121 13.87 -8.82 -12.45
C TYR A 121 13.30 -8.51 -11.07
N TYR A 122 12.01 -8.82 -10.83
CA TYR A 122 11.31 -8.42 -9.61
C TYR A 122 11.50 -6.92 -9.31
N ALA A 123 11.34 -6.09 -10.35
CA ALA A 123 11.63 -4.67 -10.31
C ALA A 123 10.52 -3.87 -10.99
N ALA A 124 10.43 -2.58 -10.68
CA ALA A 124 9.74 -1.65 -11.54
C ALA A 124 10.68 -1.20 -12.67
N GLN A 125 10.12 -0.82 -13.80
CA GLN A 125 10.85 -0.27 -14.92
C GLN A 125 10.21 1.04 -15.36
N VAL A 126 11.04 2.07 -15.51
CA VAL A 126 10.65 3.35 -16.08
C VAL A 126 11.19 3.40 -17.49
N ASP A 127 10.27 3.39 -18.44
CA ASP A 127 10.56 3.55 -19.86
C ASP A 127 10.38 5.01 -20.23
N VAL A 128 11.38 5.57 -20.91
CA VAL A 128 11.33 6.95 -21.38
C VAL A 128 11.69 7.02 -22.85
N ASN A 129 10.98 7.89 -23.56
CA ASN A 129 11.20 8.18 -24.97
C ASN A 129 11.48 9.68 -25.13
N PRO A 130 12.29 10.10 -26.12
CA PRO A 130 12.55 11.51 -26.34
C PRO A 130 11.27 12.22 -26.76
N THR A 131 10.90 13.29 -26.06
CA THR A 131 9.85 14.20 -26.50
C THR A 131 10.30 14.85 -27.82
N PRO A 132 9.48 14.82 -28.88
CA PRO A 132 9.87 15.32 -30.19
C PRO A 132 10.01 16.83 -30.18
N THR A 133 10.93 17.36 -31.00
CA THR A 133 11.13 18.80 -31.15
C THR A 133 10.19 19.44 -32.17
N VAL A 134 9.57 18.62 -33.02
CA VAL A 134 8.59 19.01 -34.02
C VAL A 134 7.40 18.06 -33.94
N ILE A 135 6.20 18.59 -34.21
CA ILE A 135 4.96 17.84 -33.98
C ILE A 135 4.81 16.62 -34.92
N GLY A 136 5.40 16.68 -36.11
CA GLY A 136 5.37 15.58 -37.07
C GLY A 136 3.95 15.18 -37.45
N SER A 137 3.65 13.88 -37.35
CA SER A 137 2.33 13.30 -37.61
C SER A 137 1.36 13.37 -36.43
N TYR A 138 1.79 13.90 -35.29
CA TYR A 138 0.94 14.04 -34.12
C TYR A 138 0.09 15.32 -34.19
N THR A 139 -0.94 15.38 -33.35
CA THR A 139 -1.71 16.58 -33.08
C THR A 139 -1.42 17.07 -31.65
N ALA A 140 -1.43 18.39 -31.47
CA ALA A 140 -1.19 19.02 -30.17
C ALA A 140 -2.45 18.91 -29.30
N PRO A 141 -2.29 18.85 -27.97
CA PRO A 141 -3.43 18.88 -27.07
C PRO A 141 -4.15 20.24 -27.16
N PRO A 142 -5.46 20.30 -26.88
CA PRO A 142 -6.23 21.55 -26.97
C PRO A 142 -5.73 22.65 -26.04
N THR A 143 -5.21 22.27 -24.86
CA THR A 143 -4.75 23.17 -23.80
C THR A 143 -3.50 22.63 -23.12
N GLY A 144 -2.79 23.50 -22.39
CA GLY A 144 -1.65 23.13 -21.56
C GLY A 144 -0.31 23.17 -22.30
N VAL A 145 0.68 22.47 -21.77
CA VAL A 145 2.11 22.67 -22.08
C VAL A 145 2.43 22.58 -23.58
N TYR A 146 1.99 21.52 -24.27
CA TYR A 146 2.29 21.31 -25.70
C TYR A 146 1.23 21.88 -26.65
N SER A 147 0.21 22.58 -26.13
CA SER A 147 -0.80 23.24 -26.96
C SER A 147 -0.23 24.46 -27.70
N SER A 148 -0.95 24.95 -28.72
CA SER A 148 -0.53 26.14 -29.49
C SER A 148 -0.43 27.42 -28.64
N GLY A 149 -1.14 27.50 -27.50
CA GLY A 149 -1.07 28.62 -26.56
C GLY A 149 -0.17 28.33 -25.35
N GLY A 150 0.46 27.17 -25.28
CA GLY A 150 1.33 26.74 -24.20
C GLY A 150 2.80 27.08 -24.43
N SER A 151 3.68 26.48 -23.62
CA SER A 151 5.13 26.59 -23.76
C SER A 151 5.65 25.96 -25.06
N GLY A 152 4.93 25.00 -25.63
CA GLY A 152 5.29 24.28 -26.84
C GLY A 152 6.28 23.14 -26.62
N LEU A 153 6.54 22.40 -27.71
CA LEU A 153 7.49 21.29 -27.75
C LEU A 153 8.92 21.77 -27.44
N PRO A 154 9.79 20.88 -26.91
CA PRO A 154 11.17 21.23 -26.62
C PRO A 154 11.96 21.60 -27.89
N THR A 155 12.92 22.51 -27.77
CA THR A 155 13.82 22.89 -28.88
C THR A 155 14.94 21.87 -29.10
N THR A 156 15.19 20.99 -28.12
CA THR A 156 16.14 19.87 -28.21
C THR A 156 15.45 18.61 -27.71
N ALA A 157 15.59 17.50 -28.44
CA ALA A 157 14.99 16.23 -28.04
C ALA A 157 15.52 15.84 -26.66
N ARG A 158 14.63 15.64 -25.69
CA ARG A 158 14.96 15.24 -24.32
C ARG A 158 13.92 14.25 -23.82
N VAL A 159 14.34 13.34 -22.96
CA VAL A 159 13.42 12.41 -22.30
C VAL A 159 12.82 13.06 -21.04
N PRO A 160 11.56 12.76 -20.68
CA PRO A 160 11.04 13.07 -19.36
C PRO A 160 11.82 12.33 -18.26
N ARG A 161 11.70 12.81 -17.02
CA ARG A 161 12.34 12.20 -15.86
C ARG A 161 11.33 11.96 -14.75
N LEU A 162 11.32 10.74 -14.21
CA LEU A 162 10.63 10.45 -12.94
C LEU A 162 11.46 11.06 -11.80
N ILE A 163 10.82 11.80 -10.91
CA ILE A 163 11.45 12.41 -9.75
C ILE A 163 10.83 11.81 -8.49
N ILE A 164 11.69 11.15 -7.69
CA ILE A 164 11.34 10.58 -6.40
C ILE A 164 11.89 11.51 -5.31
N ASP A 165 11.06 12.43 -4.86
CA ASP A 165 11.35 13.34 -3.75
C ASP A 165 10.69 12.90 -2.42
N ASN A 166 9.85 11.88 -2.48
CA ASN A 166 9.28 11.19 -1.33
C ASN A 166 9.84 9.76 -1.27
N SER A 167 10.77 9.51 -0.35
CA SER A 167 11.39 8.19 -0.18
C SER A 167 10.38 7.09 0.17
N LYS A 168 9.26 7.43 0.84
CA LYS A 168 8.20 6.46 1.17
C LYS A 168 7.41 6.01 -0.04
N PHE A 169 7.19 6.89 -1.02
CA PHE A 169 6.67 6.45 -2.31
C PHE A 169 7.72 5.67 -3.10
N GLY A 170 9.00 6.09 -3.02
CA GLY A 170 10.13 5.36 -3.60
C GLY A 170 10.19 3.90 -3.16
N GLU A 171 10.00 3.60 -1.87
CA GLU A 171 9.89 2.25 -1.32
C GLU A 171 8.76 1.42 -1.99
N VAL A 172 7.62 2.03 -2.31
CA VAL A 172 6.48 1.34 -2.96
C VAL A 172 6.84 0.86 -4.35
N ILE A 173 7.45 1.73 -5.15
CA ILE A 173 7.77 1.44 -6.55
C ILE A 173 9.20 0.92 -6.78
N GLY A 174 10.04 0.87 -5.73
CA GLY A 174 11.39 0.32 -5.78
C GLY A 174 12.48 1.32 -6.23
N TYR A 175 12.26 2.63 -6.15
CA TYR A 175 13.26 3.62 -6.53
C TYR A 175 13.75 4.42 -5.32
N SER A 176 15.06 4.61 -5.20
CA SER A 176 15.63 5.53 -4.22
C SER A 176 15.30 6.99 -4.55
N SER A 177 15.53 7.91 -3.61
CA SER A 177 15.28 9.33 -3.85
C SER A 177 16.24 9.87 -4.90
N GLY A 178 15.69 10.43 -5.98
CA GLY A 178 16.49 10.85 -7.12
C GLY A 178 15.68 11.19 -8.36
N GLN A 179 16.40 11.34 -9.46
CA GLN A 179 15.83 11.56 -10.79
C GLN A 179 16.19 10.37 -11.67
N TYR A 180 15.23 9.90 -12.46
CA TYR A 180 15.38 8.74 -13.34
C TYR A 180 14.92 9.13 -14.74
N PRO A 181 15.85 9.34 -15.71
CA PRO A 181 17.31 9.26 -15.57
C PRO A 181 17.94 10.32 -14.63
N SER A 182 19.12 9.99 -14.08
CA SER A 182 19.86 10.85 -13.14
C SER A 182 20.48 12.08 -13.80
N SER A 183 20.74 12.01 -15.10
CA SER A 183 21.17 13.13 -15.93
C SER A 183 20.21 13.34 -17.10
N PRO A 184 20.08 14.58 -17.62
CA PRO A 184 19.30 14.82 -18.83
C PRO A 184 19.81 13.97 -20.00
N SER A 185 18.90 13.26 -20.66
CA SER A 185 19.20 12.39 -21.81
C SER A 185 18.34 12.80 -23.01
N THR A 186 18.84 12.50 -24.20
CA THR A 186 18.16 12.71 -25.49
C THR A 186 17.75 11.42 -26.18
N VAL A 187 18.02 10.26 -25.56
CA VAL A 187 17.84 8.93 -26.14
C VAL A 187 16.87 8.11 -25.29
N ALA A 188 16.03 7.32 -25.95
CA ALA A 188 15.12 6.39 -25.29
C ALA A 188 15.90 5.39 -24.43
N ALA A 189 15.37 5.09 -23.25
CA ALA A 189 16.01 4.18 -22.31
C ALA A 189 14.99 3.59 -21.34
N SER A 190 15.38 2.46 -20.75
CA SER A 190 14.63 1.77 -19.70
C SER A 190 15.49 1.72 -18.46
N PHE A 191 14.94 2.14 -17.32
CA PHE A 191 15.65 2.16 -16.04
C PHE A 191 14.96 1.23 -15.08
N LEU A 192 15.66 0.19 -14.61
CA LEU A 192 15.15 -0.68 -13.56
C LEU A 192 15.25 0.00 -12.19
N SER A 193 14.37 -0.39 -11.30
CA SER A 193 14.32 0.04 -9.91
C SER A 193 15.59 -0.43 -9.16
N ASP A 194 16.16 0.44 -8.31
CA ASP A 194 17.40 0.20 -7.57
C ASP A 194 17.16 -0.36 -6.15
N LEU A 195 15.90 -0.36 -5.70
CA LEU A 195 15.40 -1.00 -4.50
C LEU A 195 14.41 -2.11 -4.87
N SER A 196 14.25 -3.07 -3.95
CA SER A 196 13.16 -4.06 -4.07
C SER A 196 11.82 -3.37 -3.81
N PRO A 197 10.87 -3.44 -4.75
CA PRO A 197 9.59 -2.75 -4.59
C PRO A 197 8.73 -3.38 -3.49
N GLN A 198 8.07 -2.53 -2.71
CA GLN A 198 7.12 -2.90 -1.66
C GLN A 198 5.71 -2.39 -1.99
N VAL A 199 5.14 -2.91 -3.09
CA VAL A 199 3.82 -2.47 -3.59
C VAL A 199 2.74 -2.54 -2.52
N ASN A 200 2.78 -3.53 -1.63
CA ASN A 200 1.96 -3.57 -0.42
C ASN A 200 2.88 -3.48 0.81
N PRO A 201 2.76 -2.42 1.64
CA PRO A 201 3.64 -2.24 2.80
C PRO A 201 3.37 -3.23 3.93
N VAL A 202 2.26 -3.99 3.89
CA VAL A 202 1.91 -4.99 4.90
C VAL A 202 1.89 -6.37 4.27
N SER A 203 2.78 -7.24 4.75
CA SER A 203 2.89 -8.63 4.29
C SER A 203 2.16 -9.60 5.21
N ALA A 204 2.06 -9.26 6.49
CA ALA A 204 1.41 -10.08 7.51
C ALA A 204 0.80 -9.21 8.61
N TYR A 205 -0.21 -9.77 9.25
CA TYR A 205 -0.93 -9.20 10.38
C TYR A 205 -0.55 -9.99 11.64
N VAL A 206 -0.08 -9.28 12.65
CA VAL A 206 0.22 -9.82 13.98
C VAL A 206 -0.97 -9.51 14.89
N VAL A 207 -1.58 -10.56 15.42
CA VAL A 207 -2.70 -10.46 16.37
C VAL A 207 -2.14 -10.51 17.78
N ARG A 208 -2.41 -9.46 18.55
CA ARG A 208 -1.98 -9.30 19.93
C ARG A 208 -3.18 -9.41 20.87
N CYS A 209 -3.00 -10.02 22.03
CA CYS A 209 -4.06 -10.27 23.01
C CYS A 209 -3.59 -9.91 24.42
N SER A 210 -4.36 -9.06 25.11
CA SER A 210 -4.04 -8.57 26.46
C SER A 210 -3.94 -9.66 27.54
N LEU A 211 -4.42 -10.88 27.26
CA LEU A 211 -4.38 -12.01 28.19
C LEU A 211 -3.07 -12.80 28.14
N ILE A 212 -2.22 -12.58 27.13
CA ILE A 212 -1.01 -13.36 26.88
C ILE A 212 0.23 -12.59 27.34
N ASN A 213 1.17 -13.30 27.94
CA ASN A 213 2.51 -12.80 28.23
C ASN A 213 3.53 -13.92 28.00
N ASN A 214 4.17 -13.91 26.84
CA ASN A 214 5.21 -14.84 26.43
C ASN A 214 6.59 -14.26 26.73
N SER A 215 7.41 -14.99 27.49
CA SER A 215 8.77 -14.58 27.85
C SER A 215 9.77 -14.63 26.68
N PHE A 216 9.43 -15.27 25.57
CA PHE A 216 10.33 -15.49 24.43
C PHE A 216 10.18 -14.46 23.32
N THR A 217 9.16 -13.60 23.36
CA THR A 217 8.90 -12.61 22.31
C THR A 217 8.81 -11.20 22.87
N ALA A 218 9.28 -10.23 22.09
CA ALA A 218 9.00 -8.81 22.28
C ALA A 218 8.28 -8.34 21.01
N PRO A 219 6.98 -7.97 21.07
CA PRO A 219 6.13 -7.88 22.25
C PRO A 219 5.69 -9.27 22.78
N PRO A 220 5.37 -9.38 24.09
CA PRO A 220 5.07 -10.67 24.72
C PRO A 220 3.62 -11.14 24.49
N ASP A 221 2.75 -10.30 23.94
CA ASP A 221 1.30 -10.52 23.87
C ASP A 221 0.82 -11.05 22.51
N ILE A 222 1.73 -11.64 21.72
CA ILE A 222 1.40 -12.20 20.40
C ILE A 222 0.55 -13.46 20.56
N LEU A 223 -0.63 -13.47 19.93
CA LEU A 223 -1.58 -14.58 19.92
C LEU A 223 -1.43 -15.44 18.66
N THR A 224 -1.38 -14.82 17.48
CA THR A 224 -1.17 -15.50 16.20
C THR A 224 -0.69 -14.51 15.14
N VAL A 225 -0.24 -15.03 14.00
CA VAL A 225 0.11 -14.26 12.81
C VAL A 225 -0.60 -14.87 11.61
N PHE A 226 -1.15 -14.03 10.74
CA PHE A 226 -1.77 -14.45 9.49
C PHE A 226 -1.44 -13.46 8.37
N ASN A 227 -1.67 -13.83 7.11
CA ASN A 227 -1.52 -12.93 5.98
C ASN A 227 -2.84 -12.80 5.20
N SER A 228 -2.84 -11.96 4.18
CA SER A 228 -4.01 -11.74 3.32
C SER A 228 -4.35 -12.93 2.42
N HIS A 229 -3.56 -14.02 2.40
CA HIS A 229 -3.74 -15.19 1.52
C HIS A 229 -3.94 -14.85 0.04
N GLY A 230 -3.29 -13.79 -0.46
CA GLY A 230 -3.41 -13.36 -1.85
C GLY A 230 -4.76 -12.72 -2.20
N THR A 231 -5.58 -12.38 -1.21
CA THR A 231 -6.85 -11.67 -1.45
C THR A 231 -6.62 -10.29 -2.03
N GLU A 232 -7.46 -9.93 -2.98
CA GLU A 232 -7.51 -8.59 -3.57
C GLU A 232 -8.34 -7.63 -2.70
N ALA A 233 -8.32 -6.35 -3.07
CA ALA A 233 -9.14 -5.31 -2.45
C ALA A 233 -10.61 -5.73 -2.35
N GLY A 234 -11.19 -5.63 -1.16
CA GLY A 234 -12.59 -5.94 -0.91
C GLY A 234 -12.93 -7.43 -0.85
N GLN A 235 -11.97 -8.33 -1.06
CA GLN A 235 -12.18 -9.76 -0.86
C GLN A 235 -12.09 -10.14 0.62
N LEU A 236 -12.75 -11.24 0.99
CA LEU A 236 -12.75 -11.74 2.36
C LEU A 236 -11.42 -12.47 2.65
N ILE A 237 -10.67 -11.97 3.64
CA ILE A 237 -9.61 -12.72 4.29
C ILE A 237 -10.24 -13.67 5.30
N ALA A 238 -10.15 -14.96 5.01
CA ALA A 238 -10.61 -16.03 5.90
C ALA A 238 -9.41 -16.82 6.40
N TYR A 239 -8.97 -16.53 7.63
CA TYR A 239 -7.97 -17.32 8.33
C TYR A 239 -8.66 -18.35 9.20
N GLN A 240 -8.29 -19.62 9.03
CA GLN A 240 -8.72 -20.71 9.89
C GLN A 240 -7.52 -21.60 10.18
N SER A 241 -7.28 -21.88 11.46
CA SER A 241 -6.12 -22.68 11.84
C SER A 241 -6.39 -24.16 11.57
N ASN A 242 -5.50 -24.83 10.82
CA ASN A 242 -5.56 -26.29 10.63
C ASN A 242 -5.26 -27.03 11.95
N GLU A 243 -4.38 -26.45 12.76
CA GLU A 243 -4.07 -26.88 14.11
C GLU A 243 -4.01 -25.66 15.03
N PHE A 244 -4.57 -25.73 16.22
CA PHE A 244 -4.60 -24.60 17.14
C PHE A 244 -3.24 -24.40 17.82
N SER A 245 -2.63 -23.23 17.60
CA SER A 245 -1.50 -22.75 18.38
C SER A 245 -1.99 -22.23 19.73
N TRP A 246 -1.88 -23.08 20.76
CA TRP A 246 -2.35 -22.76 22.12
C TRP A 246 -1.35 -21.88 22.85
N MET A 247 -1.82 -20.71 23.27
CA MET A 247 -1.06 -19.75 24.07
C MET A 247 -1.55 -19.75 25.51
N HIS A 248 -0.62 -19.73 26.47
CA HIS A 248 -0.98 -19.65 27.88
C HIS A 248 -1.62 -18.29 28.19
N VAL A 249 -2.78 -18.34 28.85
CA VAL A 249 -3.42 -17.17 29.44
C VAL A 249 -2.87 -16.98 30.84
N ASN A 250 -2.43 -15.77 31.17
CA ASN A 250 -1.96 -15.47 32.52
C ASN A 250 -3.07 -15.73 33.55
N ASP A 251 -2.70 -16.38 34.64
CA ASP A 251 -3.63 -16.62 35.74
C ASP A 251 -4.11 -15.30 36.35
N GLY A 252 -5.43 -15.17 36.50
CA GLY A 252 -6.01 -13.93 37.01
C GLY A 252 -7.51 -13.82 36.76
N SER A 253 -8.07 -12.72 37.25
CA SER A 253 -9.48 -12.38 37.03
C SER A 253 -9.58 -11.17 36.12
N TYR A 254 -10.28 -11.33 35.00
CA TYR A 254 -10.35 -10.33 33.94
C TYR A 254 -11.80 -9.98 33.62
N ALA A 255 -12.09 -8.68 33.54
CA ALA A 255 -13.39 -8.19 33.10
C ALA A 255 -13.46 -8.06 31.57
N THR A 256 -12.32 -7.94 30.89
CA THR A 256 -12.26 -7.67 29.45
C THR A 256 -11.07 -8.35 28.77
N ILE A 257 -11.21 -8.64 27.48
CA ILE A 257 -10.11 -9.00 26.57
C ILE A 257 -9.93 -7.87 25.56
N THR A 258 -8.70 -7.47 25.29
CA THR A 258 -8.37 -6.57 24.17
C THR A 258 -7.56 -7.32 23.12
N ILE A 259 -8.05 -7.32 21.88
CA ILE A 259 -7.33 -7.79 20.70
C ILE A 259 -6.86 -6.57 19.92
N THR A 260 -5.58 -6.55 19.52
CA THR A 260 -5.02 -5.51 18.66
C THR A 260 -4.32 -6.16 17.47
N ILE A 261 -4.62 -5.69 16.26
CA ILE A 261 -3.99 -6.17 15.02
C ILE A 261 -2.99 -5.12 14.55
N VAL A 262 -1.75 -5.53 14.33
CA VAL A 262 -0.64 -4.69 13.86
C VAL A 262 0.04 -5.32 12.64
N ASP A 263 0.87 -4.57 11.94
CA ASP A 263 1.65 -5.10 10.83
C ASP A 263 2.91 -5.84 11.30
N GLN A 264 3.69 -6.38 10.37
CA GLN A 264 4.94 -7.08 10.63
C GLN A 264 6.03 -6.21 11.30
N LEU A 265 5.85 -4.89 11.31
CA LEU A 265 6.74 -3.91 11.98
C LEU A 265 6.08 -3.31 13.23
N GLU A 266 5.00 -3.93 13.72
CA GLU A 266 4.23 -3.51 14.89
C GLU A 266 3.54 -2.15 14.78
N ARG A 267 3.42 -1.61 13.56
CA ARG A 267 2.67 -0.39 13.30
C ARG A 267 1.18 -0.71 13.25
N PHE A 268 0.37 0.25 13.67
CA PHE A 268 -1.09 0.10 13.56
C PHE A 268 -1.50 0.07 12.09
N VAL A 269 -2.16 -1.03 11.72
CA VAL A 269 -2.80 -1.17 10.41
C VAL A 269 -4.13 -0.44 10.45
N ARG A 270 -4.43 0.31 9.39
CA ARG A 270 -5.73 0.94 9.21
C ARG A 270 -6.62 0.08 8.32
N PHE A 271 -7.66 -0.51 8.90
CA PHE A 271 -8.72 -1.20 8.16
C PHE A 271 -9.82 -0.21 7.80
N ARG A 272 -10.16 -0.10 6.51
CA ARG A 272 -11.21 0.83 6.04
C ARG A 272 -12.61 0.25 6.24
N ASP A 273 -12.73 -1.08 6.23
CA ASP A 273 -13.95 -1.79 6.57
C ASP A 273 -13.89 -2.27 8.04
N PRO A 274 -14.80 -1.82 8.92
CA PRO A 274 -14.86 -2.27 10.31
C PRO A 274 -15.50 -3.66 10.48
N ASN A 275 -16.01 -4.28 9.40
CA ASN A 275 -16.65 -5.59 9.46
C ASN A 275 -15.60 -6.70 9.63
N LEU A 276 -15.61 -7.29 10.83
CA LEU A 276 -14.68 -8.33 11.23
C LEU A 276 -15.35 -9.26 12.25
N LEU A 277 -14.93 -10.53 12.22
CA LEU A 277 -15.27 -11.57 13.17
C LEU A 277 -14.00 -12.34 13.56
N ILE A 278 -13.68 -12.37 14.86
CA ILE A 278 -12.61 -13.18 15.44
C ILE A 278 -13.24 -14.17 16.41
N SER A 279 -13.00 -15.45 16.20
CA SER A 279 -13.41 -16.52 17.11
C SER A 279 -12.19 -17.02 17.88
N LEU A 280 -12.24 -16.88 19.19
CA LEU A 280 -11.24 -17.39 20.12
C LEU A 280 -11.78 -18.64 20.80
N THR A 281 -10.93 -19.66 20.95
CA THR A 281 -11.25 -20.86 21.72
C THR A 281 -10.37 -20.92 22.96
N PHE A 282 -10.98 -21.25 24.09
CA PHE A 282 -10.32 -21.42 25.38
C PHE A 282 -10.42 -22.88 25.82
N ARG A 283 -9.35 -23.40 26.44
CA ARG A 283 -9.37 -24.71 27.07
C ARG A 283 -8.58 -24.69 28.38
N GLN A 284 -8.90 -25.61 29.27
CA GLN A 284 -8.08 -25.87 30.44
C GLN A 284 -6.85 -26.68 30.03
N LYS A 285 -5.68 -26.27 30.54
CA LYS A 285 -4.41 -26.98 30.38
C LYS A 285 -4.54 -28.35 31.06
N LYS A 286 -4.07 -29.38 30.37
CA LYS A 286 -4.03 -30.74 30.93
C LYS A 286 -2.76 -30.94 31.74
#